data_AF-A0A7Y2IYL8-F1
#
_entry.id   AF-A0A7Y2IYL8-F1
#
_cell.length_a   1.000
_cell.length_b   1.000
_cell.length_c   1.000
_cell.angle_alpha   90.00
_cell.angle_beta   90.00
_cell.angle_gamma   90.00
#
_symmetry.space_group_name_H-M   'P 1'
#
loop_
_entity.id
_entity.type
_entity.pdbx_description
1 polymer ?
#
loop_
_entity_poly.entity_id
_entity_poly.type
_entity_poly.pdbx_seq_one_letter_code
_entity_poly.pdbx_strand_id
1 'polypeptide(L)'
;MTESAAYSLALTISVSLLGGAMTVAKTYRAPYSETLPKWSLSFLAAWFAVFSVGELNYVLLAYPMYLVVLNGAVIAAALVGRDRWAA
;
A
#
# COMPACT_ATOMS: atom_id res chain seq x y z
N MET A 1 12.48 21.65 -13.42
CA MET A 1 11.05 21.23 -13.37
C MET A 1 10.81 19.91 -12.64
N THR A 2 11.81 19.03 -12.50
CA THR A 2 11.70 17.72 -11.82
C THR A 2 11.79 17.77 -10.29
N GLU A 3 12.47 18.76 -9.71
CA GLU A 3 12.59 18.86 -8.24
C GLU A 3 11.23 19.01 -7.56
N SER A 4 10.37 19.94 -8.04
CA SER A 4 9.03 20.13 -7.45
C SER A 4 8.14 18.88 -7.51
N ALA A 5 8.20 18.11 -8.61
CA ALA A 5 7.40 16.91 -8.78
C ALA A 5 7.85 15.78 -7.85
N ALA A 6 9.17 15.56 -7.73
CA ALA A 6 9.72 14.56 -6.83
C ALA A 6 9.46 14.90 -5.35
N TYR A 7 9.59 16.16 -4.96
CA TYR A 7 9.27 16.62 -3.60
C TYR A 7 7.78 16.45 -3.27
N SER A 8 6.90 16.85 -4.18
CA SER A 8 5.45 16.67 -4.02
C SER A 8 5.12 15.19 -3.86
N LEU A 9 5.70 14.33 -4.68
CA LEU A 9 5.52 12.89 -4.60
C LEU A 9 6.01 12.32 -3.26
N ALA A 10 7.20 12.71 -2.81
CA ALA A 10 7.75 12.26 -1.54
C ALA A 10 6.85 12.64 -0.37
N LEU A 11 6.33 13.87 -0.37
CA LEU A 11 5.36 14.33 0.64
C LEU A 11 4.05 13.54 0.57
N THR A 12 3.50 13.32 -0.63
CA THR A 12 2.29 12.51 -0.81
C THR A 12 2.46 11.09 -0.28
N ILE A 13 3.58 10.43 -0.62
CA ILE A 13 3.89 9.09 -0.12
C ILE A 13 4.04 9.11 1.40
N SER A 14 4.73 10.09 1.96
CA SER A 14 4.95 10.21 3.41
C SER A 14 3.65 10.36 4.19
N VAL A 15 2.77 11.28 3.75
CA VAL A 15 1.45 11.48 4.36
C VAL A 15 0.60 10.21 4.22
N SER A 16 0.64 9.58 3.05
CA SER A 16 -0.13 8.37 2.79
C SER A 16 0.38 7.18 3.63
N LEU A 17 1.69 7.09 3.86
CA LEU A 17 2.31 6.08 4.74
C LEU A 17 1.80 6.20 6.18
N LEU A 18 1.61 7.40 6.70
CA LEU A 18 1.04 7.59 8.04
C LEU A 18 -0.39 7.04 8.13
N GLY A 19 -1.25 7.37 7.15
CA GLY A 19 -2.60 6.83 7.06
C GLY A 19 -2.62 5.31 6.82
N GLY A 20 -1.70 4.82 6.01
CA GLY A 20 -1.50 3.40 5.73
C GLY A 20 -1.06 2.62 6.97
N ALA A 21 -0.11 3.14 7.75
CA ALA A 21 0.34 2.53 8.99
C ALA A 21 -0.78 2.42 10.02
N MET A 22 -1.62 3.45 10.15
CA MET A 22 -2.82 3.39 11.00
C MET A 22 -3.80 2.32 10.51
N THR A 23 -3.96 2.18 9.19
CA THR A 23 -4.82 1.16 8.59
C THR A 23 -4.29 -0.25 8.85
N VAL A 24 -2.98 -0.47 8.70
CA VAL A 24 -2.31 -1.74 9.05
C VAL A 24 -2.53 -2.07 10.53
N ALA A 25 -2.28 -1.12 11.43
CA ALA A 25 -2.45 -1.32 12.87
C ALA A 25 -3.92 -1.60 13.25
N LYS A 26 -4.88 -0.88 12.65
CA LYS A 26 -6.31 -1.11 12.83
C LYS A 26 -6.70 -2.51 12.32
N THR A 27 -6.23 -2.89 11.14
CA THR A 27 -6.54 -4.17 10.50
C THR A 27 -6.00 -5.33 11.31
N TYR A 28 -4.78 -5.19 11.86
CA TYR A 28 -4.20 -6.19 12.76
C TYR A 28 -5.04 -6.38 14.04
N ARG A 29 -5.55 -5.29 14.63
CA ARG A 29 -6.39 -5.35 15.84
C ARG A 29 -7.80 -5.86 15.57
N ALA A 30 -8.39 -5.49 14.42
CA ALA A 30 -9.75 -5.84 14.03
C ALA A 30 -9.78 -6.39 12.59
N PRO A 31 -9.41 -7.67 12.39
CA PRO A 31 -9.15 -8.27 11.07
C PRO A 31 -10.38 -8.42 10.15
N TYR A 32 -11.58 -8.29 10.71
CA TYR A 32 -12.85 -8.33 9.96
C TYR A 32 -13.40 -6.94 9.63
N SER A 33 -12.74 -5.87 10.08
CA SER A 33 -13.18 -4.50 9.80
C SER A 33 -12.94 -4.05 8.35
N GLU A 34 -11.97 -4.67 7.68
CA GLU A 34 -11.61 -4.37 6.30
C GLU A 34 -11.88 -5.58 5.38
N THR A 35 -12.38 -5.33 4.17
CA THR A 35 -12.72 -6.39 3.21
C THR A 35 -11.48 -6.84 2.44
N LEU A 36 -11.04 -8.10 2.65
CA LEU A 36 -9.89 -8.66 1.93
C LEU A 36 -9.97 -8.52 0.40
N PRO A 37 -11.12 -8.78 -0.27
CA PRO A 37 -11.18 -8.68 -1.73
C PRO A 37 -10.79 -7.30 -2.28
N LYS A 38 -11.14 -6.22 -1.57
CA LYS A 38 -10.75 -4.85 -1.92
C LYS A 38 -9.23 -4.70 -1.88
N TRP A 39 -8.61 -5.10 -0.78
CA TRP A 39 -7.16 -4.97 -0.60
C TRP A 39 -6.37 -5.86 -1.57
N SER A 40 -6.84 -7.08 -1.84
CA SER A 40 -6.25 -7.98 -2.84
C SER A 40 -6.35 -7.44 -4.26
N LEU A 41 -7.50 -6.87 -4.65
CA LEU A 41 -7.67 -6.28 -5.98
C LEU A 41 -6.81 -5.02 -6.13
N SER A 42 -6.75 -4.16 -5.10
CA SER A 42 -5.86 -2.99 -5.08
C SER A 42 -4.38 -3.39 -5.16
N PHE A 43 -3.98 -4.47 -4.49
CA PHE A 43 -2.63 -5.01 -4.58
C PHE A 43 -2.29 -5.47 -6.00
N LEU A 44 -3.20 -6.18 -6.67
CA LEU A 44 -3.01 -6.61 -8.05
C LEU A 44 -2.98 -5.42 -9.02
N ALA A 45 -3.86 -4.45 -8.83
CA ALA A 45 -3.87 -3.20 -9.61
C ALA A 45 -2.57 -2.40 -9.43
N ALA A 46 -1.99 -2.39 -8.23
CA ALA A 46 -0.71 -1.74 -7.96
C ALA A 46 0.44 -2.42 -8.74
N TRP A 47 0.45 -3.75 -8.84
CA TRP A 47 1.40 -4.45 -9.71
C TRP A 47 1.23 -4.08 -11.18
N PHE A 48 0.00 -4.03 -11.69
CA PHE A 48 -0.24 -3.55 -13.06
C PHE A 48 0.22 -2.11 -13.25
N ALA A 49 0.06 -1.25 -12.24
CA ALA A 49 0.58 0.12 -12.30
C ALA A 49 2.12 0.15 -12.38
N VAL A 50 2.82 -0.71 -11.63
CA VAL A 50 4.30 -0.85 -11.72
C VAL A 50 4.70 -1.27 -13.13
N PHE A 51 4.07 -2.30 -13.70
CA PHE A 51 4.41 -2.79 -15.04
C PHE A 51 3.99 -1.83 -16.17
N SER A 52 2.99 -0.99 -15.94
CA SER A 52 2.51 0.03 -16.89
C SER A 52 3.51 1.17 -17.11
N VAL A 53 4.41 1.45 -16.15
CA VAL A 53 5.38 2.56 -16.27
C VAL A 53 6.27 2.41 -17.50
N GLY A 54 6.60 1.18 -17.91
CA GLY A 54 7.33 0.90 -19.15
C GLY A 54 8.81 1.34 -19.18
N GLU A 55 9.23 2.16 -18.23
CA GLU A 55 10.59 2.71 -18.12
C GLU A 55 11.14 2.59 -16.69
N LEU A 56 12.45 2.43 -16.56
CA LEU A 56 13.17 2.42 -15.27
C LEU A 56 13.36 3.85 -14.74
N ASN A 57 12.25 4.54 -14.48
CA ASN A 57 12.24 5.85 -13.84
C ASN A 57 11.80 5.71 -12.37
N TYR A 58 12.76 5.81 -11.46
CA TYR A 58 12.50 5.64 -10.01
C TYR A 58 11.45 6.59 -9.44
N VAL A 59 11.31 7.80 -10.00
CA VAL A 59 10.30 8.77 -9.53
C VAL A 59 8.90 8.31 -9.93
N LEU A 60 8.73 7.84 -11.16
CA LEU A 60 7.43 7.32 -11.63
C LEU A 60 7.07 5.98 -10.97
N LEU A 61 8.07 5.15 -10.67
CA LEU A 61 7.90 3.86 -9.98
C LEU A 61 7.63 3.99 -8.48
N ALA A 62 8.08 5.07 -7.84
CA ALA A 62 7.98 5.20 -6.38
C ALA A 62 6.55 5.09 -5.85
N TYR A 63 5.58 5.72 -6.52
CA TYR A 63 4.18 5.67 -6.11
C TYR A 63 3.54 4.28 -6.24
N PRO A 64 3.56 3.62 -7.42
CA PRO A 64 2.97 2.30 -7.55
C PRO A 64 3.70 1.25 -6.70
N MET A 65 5.02 1.36 -6.52
CA MET A 65 5.77 0.50 -5.59
C MET A 65 5.32 0.69 -4.13
N TYR A 66 5.13 1.93 -3.70
CA TYR A 66 4.56 2.23 -2.39
C TYR A 66 3.18 1.57 -2.21
N LEU A 67 2.30 1.64 -3.22
CA LEU A 67 0.98 0.99 -3.16
C LEU A 67 1.09 -0.54 -3.05
N VAL A 68 2.01 -1.18 -3.76
CA VAL A 68 2.25 -2.63 -3.63
C VAL A 68 2.60 -2.97 -2.18
N VAL A 69 3.57 -2.26 -1.60
CA VAL A 69 4.02 -2.51 -0.22
C VAL A 69 2.90 -2.28 0.79
N LEU A 70 2.17 -1.16 0.68
CA LEU A 70 1.10 -0.85 1.62
C LEU A 70 -0.06 -1.86 1.53
N ASN A 71 -0.56 -2.14 0.33
CA ASN A 71 -1.66 -3.08 0.17
C ASN A 71 -1.26 -4.49 0.64
N GLY A 72 -0.04 -4.93 0.34
CA GLY A 72 0.51 -6.18 0.85
C GLY A 72 0.61 -6.21 2.38
N ALA A 73 1.06 -5.12 3.01
CA ALA A 73 1.13 -5.00 4.47
C ALA A 73 -0.26 -5.08 5.12
N VAL A 74 -1.30 -4.48 4.52
CA VAL A 74 -2.68 -4.57 5.04
C VAL A 74 -3.23 -5.98 4.90
N ILE A 75 -3.00 -6.67 3.77
CA ILE A 75 -3.38 -8.08 3.59
C ILE A 75 -2.68 -8.95 4.64
N ALA A 76 -1.37 -8.79 4.81
CA ALA A 76 -0.60 -9.54 5.80
C ALA A 76 -1.13 -9.30 7.22
N ALA A 77 -1.39 -8.05 7.59
CA ALA A 77 -1.97 -7.70 8.89
C ALA A 77 -3.36 -8.31 9.10
N ALA A 78 -4.19 -8.36 8.05
CA ALA A 78 -5.48 -9.01 8.12
C ALA A 78 -5.35 -10.52 8.33
N LEU A 79 -4.45 -11.21 7.62
CA LEU A 79 -4.24 -12.65 7.76
C LEU A 79 -3.69 -13.02 9.14
N VAL A 80 -2.61 -12.37 9.58
CA VAL A 80 -2.03 -12.62 10.91
C VAL A 80 -3.01 -12.23 12.02
N GLY A 81 -3.78 -11.16 11.83
CA GLY A 81 -4.86 -10.77 12.73
C GLY A 81 -5.91 -11.87 12.84
N ARG A 82 -6.37 -12.47 11.73
CA ARG A 82 -7.38 -13.56 11.76
C ARG A 82 -6.88 -14.79 12.50
N ASP A 83 -5.65 -15.20 12.24
CA ASP A 83 -5.06 -16.37 12.89
C ASP A 83 -5.00 -16.21 14.41
N ARG A 84 -4.69 -15.00 14.90
CA ARG A 84 -4.72 -14.67 16.33
C ARG A 84 -6.12 -14.74 16.94
N TRP A 85 -7.16 -14.40 16.21
CA TRP A 85 -8.55 -14.45 16.71
C TRP A 85 -9.17 -15.85 16.61
N ALA A 86 -8.58 -16.73 15.79
CA ALA A 86 -8.99 -18.12 15.63
C ALA A 86 -8.30 -19.07 16.64
N ALA A 87 -7.20 -18.63 17.27
CA ALA A 87 -6.48 -19.33 18.33
C ALA A 87 -6.97 -18.93 19.73
#